data_AF-A0A4R6KZ70-F1
#
_entry.id   AF-A0A4R6KZ70-F1
#
_cell.length_a   1.000
_cell.length_b   1.000
_cell.length_c   1.000
_cell.angle_alpha   90.00
_cell.angle_beta   90.00
_cell.angle_gamma   90.00
#
_symmetry.space_group_name_H-M   'P 1'
#
loop_
_entity.id
_entity.type
_entity.pdbx_description
1 polymer ?
#
loop_
_entity_poly.entity_id
_entity_poly.type
_entity_poly.pdbx_seq_one_letter_code
_entity_poly.pdbx_strand_id
1 'polypeptide(L)'
;MLRSEAGRNPHDKLLIELIGELSTRSEDFRTRWAAHNVRFHRTGLKKFHHPVVGDLELTFEAMEFPAHPGLTLLVYVAPAGTPTADSLKLLASWAATAEVPQH
;
A
#
# COMPACT_ATOMS: atom_id res chain seq x y z
N MET A 1 7.52 -2.71 -4.60
CA MET A 1 6.97 -4.02 -5.02
C MET A 1 7.17 -4.28 -6.50
N LEU A 2 6.72 -3.43 -7.44
CA LEU A 2 6.88 -3.70 -8.90
C LEU A 2 8.30 -4.09 -9.34
N ARG A 3 9.33 -3.44 -8.81
CA ARG A 3 10.72 -3.74 -9.15
C ARG A 3 11.22 -5.07 -8.57
N SER A 4 10.76 -5.43 -7.36
CA SER A 4 11.03 -6.74 -6.78
C SER A 4 10.36 -7.84 -7.61
N GLU A 5 9.14 -7.57 -8.08
CA GLU A 5 8.35 -8.49 -8.90
C GLU A 5 8.96 -8.70 -10.29
N ALA A 6 9.41 -7.62 -10.93
CA ALA A 6 10.13 -7.67 -12.20
C ALA A 6 11.46 -8.44 -12.07
N GLY A 7 12.11 -8.41 -10.90
CA GLY A 7 13.27 -9.26 -10.61
C GLY A 7 12.92 -10.73 -10.38
N ARG A 8 11.75 -11.01 -9.79
CA ARG A 8 11.25 -12.36 -9.51
C ARG A 8 10.83 -13.10 -10.78
N ASN A 9 10.17 -12.41 -11.71
CA ASN A 9 9.80 -12.95 -13.02
C ASN A 9 10.13 -11.96 -14.15
N PRO A 10 11.39 -11.93 -14.63
CA PRO A 10 11.83 -10.97 -15.66
C PRO A 10 11.16 -11.14 -17.03
N HIS A 11 10.43 -12.24 -17.26
CA HIS A 11 9.78 -12.54 -18.52
C HIS A 11 8.25 -12.41 -18.46
N ASP A 12 7.71 -11.88 -17.36
CA ASP A 12 6.30 -11.58 -17.24
C ASP A 12 5.88 -10.46 -18.20
N LYS A 13 5.24 -10.84 -19.31
CA LYS A 13 4.82 -9.91 -20.36
C LYS A 13 3.84 -8.86 -19.86
N LEU A 14 2.90 -9.24 -18.98
CA LEU A 14 1.89 -8.32 -18.46
C LEU A 14 2.54 -7.27 -17.56
N LEU A 15 3.49 -7.69 -16.73
CA LEU A 15 4.23 -6.78 -15.88
C LEU A 15 5.10 -5.80 -16.69
N ILE A 16 5.77 -6.29 -17.73
CA ILE A 16 6.58 -5.46 -18.63
C ILE A 16 5.72 -4.41 -19.33
N GLU A 17 4.57 -4.82 -19.87
CA GLU A 17 3.63 -3.93 -20.55
C GLU A 17 3.11 -2.84 -19.62
N LEU A 18 2.69 -3.21 -18.41
CA LEU A 18 2.23 -2.27 -17.38
C LEU A 18 3.32 -1.26 -16.99
N ILE A 19 4.55 -1.74 -16.77
CA ILE A 19 5.68 -0.85 -16.46
C ILE A 19 5.94 0.11 -17.63
N GLY A 20 5.85 -0.38 -18.87
CA GLY A 20 6.02 0.44 -20.08
C GLY A 20 4.96 1.53 -20.20
N GLU A 21 3.69 1.19 -19.98
CA GLU A 21 2.59 2.15 -20.00
C GLU A 21 2.78 3.23 -18.92
N LEU A 22 2.98 2.82 -17.66
CA LEU A 22 3.13 3.74 -16.54
C LEU A 22 4.35 4.66 -16.72
N SER A 23 5.45 4.10 -17.22
CA SER A 23 6.68 4.86 -17.51
C SER A 23 6.50 5.84 -18.66
N THR A 24 5.53 5.65 -19.54
CA THR A 24 5.23 6.58 -20.64
C THR A 24 4.28 7.68 -20.17
N ARG A 25 3.22 7.31 -19.45
CA ARG A 25 2.08 8.19 -19.13
C ARG A 25 2.22 8.98 -17.82
N SER A 26 3.11 8.57 -16.91
CA SER A 26 3.31 9.25 -15.61
C SER A 26 4.76 9.65 -15.42
N GLU A 27 5.01 10.96 -15.39
CA GLU A 27 6.34 11.52 -15.10
C GLU A 27 6.83 11.13 -13.71
N ASP A 28 5.95 11.18 -12.70
CA ASP A 28 6.26 10.76 -11.34
C ASP A 28 6.67 9.30 -11.26
N PHE A 29 5.93 8.42 -11.94
CA PHE A 29 6.28 7.01 -12.00
C PHE A 29 7.65 6.81 -12.67
N ARG A 30 7.86 7.45 -13.83
CA ARG A 30 9.10 7.37 -14.61
C ARG A 30 10.31 7.76 -13.77
N THR A 31 10.22 8.88 -13.04
CA THR A 31 11.27 9.36 -12.14
C THR A 31 11.55 8.37 -11.01
N ARG A 32 10.50 7.86 -10.35
CA ARG A 32 10.65 6.89 -9.25
C ARG A 32 11.18 5.52 -9.73
N TRP A 33 10.78 5.08 -10.92
CA TRP A 33 11.23 3.84 -11.54
C TRP A 33 12.71 3.90 -11.92
N ALA A 34 13.15 5.03 -12.49
CA ALA A 34 14.53 5.31 -12.85
C ALA A 34 15.43 5.49 -11.61
N ALA A 35 14.90 5.89 -10.46
CA ALA A 35 15.66 5.98 -9.22
C ALA A 35 16.05 4.61 -8.61
N HIS A 36 15.52 3.49 -9.14
CA HIS A 36 15.88 2.14 -8.69
C HIS A 36 15.70 1.89 -7.18
N ASN A 37 14.92 2.72 -6.49
CA ASN A 37 14.78 2.66 -5.04
C ASN A 37 13.92 1.46 -4.61
N VAL A 38 14.53 0.28 -4.54
CA VAL A 38 13.93 -0.91 -3.96
C VAL A 38 14.18 -0.86 -2.46
N ARG A 39 13.14 -0.49 -1.72
CA ARG A 39 13.11 -0.69 -0.27
C ARG A 39 12.14 -1.81 0.05
N PHE A 40 12.66 -2.90 0.59
CA PHE A 40 11.85 -3.95 1.22
C PHE A 40 11.34 -3.43 2.55
N HIS A 41 10.26 -2.66 2.52
CA HIS A 41 9.58 -2.27 3.74
C HIS A 41 8.72 -3.45 4.21
N ARG A 42 9.32 -4.37 4.98
CA ARG A 42 8.59 -5.46 5.63
C ARG A 42 7.81 -4.97 6.84
N THR A 43 8.33 -3.95 7.53
CA THR A 43 7.64 -3.25 8.60
C THR A 43 7.92 -1.76 8.54
N GLY A 44 7.13 -0.95 9.23
CA GLY A 44 7.39 0.47 9.40
C GLY A 44 6.20 1.25 9.92
N LEU A 45 6.31 2.58 9.89
CA LEU A 45 5.22 3.51 10.22
C LEU A 45 4.78 4.22 8.94
N LYS A 46 3.47 4.25 8.69
CA LYS A 46 2.86 5.10 7.66
C LYS A 46 2.06 6.21 8.32
N LYS A 47 2.23 7.40 7.77
CA LYS A 47 1.43 8.58 8.10
C LYS A 47 0.46 8.82 6.96
N PHE A 48 -0.81 8.91 7.27
CA PHE A 48 -1.88 9.22 6.33
C PHE A 48 -2.62 10.45 6.80
N HIS A 49 -3.14 11.22 5.86
CA HIS A 49 -4.11 12.27 6.14
C HIS A 49 -5.46 11.82 5.59
N HIS A 50 -6.40 11.49 6.47
CA HIS A 50 -7.74 11.06 6.11
C HIS A 50 -8.70 12.26 6.18
N PRO A 51 -9.53 12.52 5.14
CA PRO A 51 -10.36 13.72 5.08
C PRO A 51 -11.39 13.85 6.22
N VAL A 52 -11.79 12.72 6.81
CA VAL A 52 -12.80 12.69 7.89
C VAL A 52 -12.19 12.70 9.29
N VAL A 53 -11.05 12.01 9.49
CA VAL A 53 -10.49 11.77 10.83
C VAL A 53 -9.09 12.35 11.02
N GLY A 54 -8.60 13.10 10.04
CA GLY A 54 -7.31 13.76 10.08
C GLY A 54 -6.14 12.77 10.00
N ASP A 55 -5.08 13.08 10.74
CA ASP A 55 -3.82 12.34 10.65
C ASP A 55 -3.91 10.98 11.33
N LEU A 56 -3.44 9.95 10.63
CA LEU A 56 -3.36 8.57 11.11
C LEU A 56 -1.92 8.09 11.05
N GLU A 57 -1.39 7.64 12.19
CA GLU A 57 -0.09 6.97 12.28
C GLU A 57 -0.28 5.47 12.49
N LEU A 58 -0.01 4.69 11.45
CA LEU A 58 -0.24 3.24 11.43
C LEU A 58 1.09 2.51 11.29
N THR A 59 1.38 1.62 12.23
CA THR A 59 2.42 0.63 11.99
C THR A 59 1.93 -0.34 10.92
N PHE A 60 2.85 -0.85 10.11
CA PHE A 60 2.48 -1.86 9.13
C PHE A 60 3.46 -3.01 9.13
N GLU A 61 2.96 -4.16 8.71
CA GLU A 61 3.71 -5.38 8.53
C GLU A 61 3.27 -6.10 7.25
N ALA A 62 4.24 -6.48 6.42
CA ALA A 62 4.05 -7.23 5.19
C ALA A 62 4.55 -8.67 5.39
N MET A 63 3.63 -9.63 5.28
CA MET A 63 3.88 -11.05 5.47
C MET A 63 3.62 -11.81 4.16
N GLU A 64 4.55 -12.66 3.75
CA GLU A 64 4.37 -13.54 2.60
C GLU A 64 3.75 -14.86 3.05
N PHE A 65 2.89 -15.45 2.20
CA PHE A 65 2.34 -16.77 2.46
C PHE A 65 3.24 -17.85 1.84
N PRO A 66 3.86 -18.74 2.64
CA PRO A 66 4.75 -19.76 2.09
C PRO A 66 4.06 -20.69 1.09
N ALA A 67 2.78 -21.00 1.30
CA ALA A 67 1.97 -21.85 0.41
C ALA A 67 1.54 -21.15 -0.89
N HIS A 68 1.64 -19.81 -0.96
CA HIS A 68 1.18 -19.02 -2.10
C HIS A 68 2.23 -17.95 -2.49
N PRO A 69 3.35 -18.35 -3.12
CA PRO A 69 4.42 -17.42 -3.49
C PRO A 69 3.93 -16.25 -4.35
N GLY A 70 4.13 -15.02 -3.88
CA GLY A 70 3.67 -13.80 -4.55
C GLY A 70 2.39 -13.21 -3.95
N LEU A 71 1.73 -13.93 -3.04
CA LEU A 71 0.71 -13.36 -2.19
C LEU A 71 1.36 -12.76 -0.94
N THR A 72 1.04 -11.48 -0.66
CA THR A 72 1.50 -10.77 0.54
C THR A 72 0.31 -10.21 1.29
N LEU A 73 0.22 -10.51 2.59
CA LEU A 73 -0.70 -9.85 3.51
C LEU A 73 -0.03 -8.58 4.06
N LEU A 74 -0.71 -7.44 3.92
CA LEU A 74 -0.27 -6.16 4.49
C LEU A 74 -1.23 -5.77 5.61
N VAL A 75 -0.74 -5.78 6.84
CA VAL A 75 -1.53 -5.41 8.03
C VAL A 75 -1.13 -4.00 8.45
N TYR A 76 -2.13 -3.16 8.73
CA TYR A 76 -1.97 -1.85 9.35
C TYR A 76 -2.56 -1.86 10.75
N VAL A 77 -1.80 -1.38 11.73
CA VAL A 77 -2.20 -1.42 13.14
C VAL A 77 -2.03 -0.04 13.77
N ALA A 78 -3.04 0.38 14.54
CA ALA A 78 -2.93 1.46 15.50
C ALA A 78 -2.81 0.85 16.91
N PRO A 79 -1.70 1.05 17.64
CA PRO A 79 -1.58 0.54 19.00
C PRO A 79 -2.71 1.05 19.89
N ALA A 80 -3.20 0.21 20.80
CA ALA A 80 -4.27 0.58 21.73
C ALA A 80 -3.86 1.78 22.60
N GLY A 81 -4.80 2.68 22.87
CA GLY A 81 -4.57 3.90 23.65
C GLY A 81 -3.91 5.04 22.86
N THR A 82 -3.72 4.89 21.54
CA THR A 82 -3.22 5.99 20.69
C THR A 82 -4.37 6.79 20.08
N PRO A 83 -4.16 8.10 19.75
CA PRO A 83 -5.14 8.90 19.02
C PRO A 83 -5.57 8.28 17.69
N THR A 84 -4.64 7.61 16.98
CA THR A 84 -4.94 6.87 15.75
C THR A 84 -5.93 5.74 16.01
N ALA A 85 -5.82 5.01 17.13
CA ALA A 85 -6.74 3.91 17.43
C ALA A 85 -8.17 4.41 17.65
N ASP A 86 -8.34 5.55 18.29
CA ASP A 86 -9.67 6.15 18.47
C ASP A 86 -10.20 6.75 17.17
N SER A 87 -9.33 7.40 16.38
CA SER A 87 -9.67 7.90 15.05
C SER A 87 -10.10 6.78 14.09
N LEU A 88 -9.48 5.60 14.16
CA LEU A 88 -9.90 4.42 13.40
C LEU A 88 -11.28 3.90 13.83
N LYS A 89 -11.59 3.91 15.13
CA LYS A 89 -12.94 3.54 15.60
C LYS A 89 -14.00 4.52 15.09
N LEU A 90 -13.69 5.81 15.13
CA LEU A 90 -14.56 6.86 14.56
C LEU A 90 -14.72 6.70 13.06
N LEU A 91 -13.64 6.39 12.34
CA LEU A 91 -13.71 6.13 10.90
C LEU A 91 -14.59 4.91 10.59
N ALA A 92 -14.47 3.83 11.37
CA ALA A 92 -15.29 2.63 11.21
C ALA A 92 -16.78 2.91 11.45
N SER A 93 -17.13 3.70 12.48
CA SER A 93 -18.53 4.06 12.74
C SER A 93 -19.09 5.02 11.68
N TRP A 94 -18.28 5.96 11.20
CA TRP A 94 -18.64 6.83 10.08
C TRP A 94 -18.86 6.03 8.80
N ALA A 95 -17.95 5.12 8.45
CA ALA A 95 -18.06 4.30 7.24
C ALA A 95 -19.24 3.34 7.27
N ALA A 96 -19.68 2.90 8.46
CA ALA A 96 -20.87 2.08 8.62
C ALA A 96 -22.18 2.85 8.46
N THR A 97 -22.16 4.19 8.60
CA THR A 97 -23.34 5.05 8.51
C THR A 97 -23.40 5.86 7.21
N ALA A 98 -22.26 6.14 6.60
CA ALA A 98 -22.19 6.62 5.23
C ALA A 98 -22.55 5.45 4.29
N GLU A 99 -23.72 5.50 3.64
CA GLU A 99 -24.01 4.60 2.52
C GLU A 99 -22.85 4.67 1.53
N VAL A 100 -22.07 3.59 1.43
CA VAL A 100 -21.10 3.42 0.36
C VAL A 100 -21.92 3.36 -0.93
N PRO A 101 -21.80 4.32 -1.86
CA PRO A 101 -22.41 4.16 -3.18
C PRO A 101 -21.84 2.88 -3.77
N GLN A 102 -22.70 1.89 -4.00
CA GLN A 102 -22.31 0.68 -4.70
C GLN A 102 -21.87 1.09 -6.11
N HIS A 103 -20.57 0.96 -6.38
CA HIS A 103 -20.02 1.03 -7.72
C HIS A 103 -20.05 -0.34 -8.37
#